data_AF-A0A2E2U859-F1
#
_entry.id   AF-A0A2E2U859-F1
#
_cell.length_a   1.000
_cell.length_b   1.000
_cell.length_c   1.000
_cell.angle_alpha   90.00
_cell.angle_beta   90.00
_cell.angle_gamma   90.00
#
_symmetry.space_group_name_H-M   'P 1'
#
loop_
_entity.id
_entity.type
_entity.pdbx_description
1 polymer ?
#
loop_
_entity_poly.entity_id
_entity_poly.type
_entity_poly.pdbx_seq_one_letter_code
_entity_poly.pdbx_strand_id
1 'polypeptide(L)'
;MEKPLAKLTKENHLNNLLDGLPLLTTLYGVNCLMAHYFIEGINIQMFALSLGFMLIAFVCGLFVYDKYHHVLLYDQYMLIYFQPLGFAKKIPYSNISKVLTVSEETQFSSLLIKLKSKRSISVHFVDHPTHAKKFIDEMVGINRLTEDVFDKAA
;
A
#
# COMPACT_ATOMS: atom_id res chain seq x y z
N MET A 1 23.84 4.96 -12.00
CA MET A 1 22.45 4.80 -11.53
C MET A 1 22.46 4.96 -10.03
N GLU A 2 21.64 5.85 -9.48
CA GLU A 2 21.47 5.98 -8.03
C GLU A 2 20.98 4.64 -7.46
N LYS A 3 21.57 4.18 -6.36
CA LYS A 3 21.13 2.98 -5.67
C LYS A 3 20.07 3.37 -4.63
N PRO A 4 18.95 2.62 -4.53
CA PRO A 4 17.97 2.88 -3.48
C PRO A 4 18.60 2.56 -2.12
N LEU A 5 18.40 3.45 -1.14
CA LEU A 5 18.82 3.24 0.24
C LEU A 5 17.99 2.15 0.91
N ALA A 6 16.68 2.18 0.64
CA ALA A 6 15.73 1.26 1.22
C ALA A 6 14.54 1.03 0.28
N LYS A 7 13.85 -0.08 0.49
CA LYS A 7 12.59 -0.42 -0.16
C LYS A 7 11.56 -0.70 0.93
N LEU A 8 10.39 -0.08 0.84
CA LEU A 8 9.28 -0.43 1.72
C LEU A 8 8.71 -1.78 1.28
N THR A 9 8.71 -2.75 2.17
CA THR A 9 8.19 -4.11 1.93
C THR A 9 6.69 -4.19 2.22
N LYS A 10 6.07 -5.26 1.73
CA LYS A 10 4.63 -5.55 1.88
C LYS A 10 4.37 -7.04 2.14
N GLU A 11 5.35 -7.74 2.68
CA GLU A 11 5.32 -9.20 2.83
C GLU A 11 4.32 -9.62 3.92
N ASN A 12 4.17 -8.83 4.98
CA ASN A 12 3.25 -9.14 6.08
C ASN A 12 1.78 -9.06 5.63
N HIS A 13 1.46 -8.19 4.68
CA HIS A 13 0.10 -8.10 4.13
C HIS A 13 -0.31 -9.39 3.41
N LEU A 14 0.58 -9.96 2.59
CA LEU A 14 0.29 -11.21 1.87
C LEU A 14 0.10 -12.37 2.84
N ASN A 15 0.95 -12.47 3.86
CA ASN A 15 0.81 -13.50 4.90
C ASN A 15 -0.54 -13.38 5.62
N ASN A 16 -0.91 -12.16 6.02
CA ASN A 16 -2.20 -11.92 6.67
C ASN A 16 -3.40 -12.22 5.74
N LEU A 17 -3.27 -12.00 4.43
CA LEU A 17 -4.30 -12.41 3.46
C LEU A 17 -4.44 -13.93 3.41
N LEU A 18 -3.33 -14.67 3.40
CA LEU A 18 -3.32 -16.14 3.42
C LEU A 18 -3.95 -16.69 4.70
N ASP A 19 -3.63 -16.09 5.84
CA ASP A 19 -4.21 -16.45 7.14
C ASP A 19 -5.72 -16.19 7.20
N GLY A 20 -6.21 -15.19 6.45
CA GLY A 20 -7.63 -14.87 6.31
C GLY A 20 -8.41 -15.76 5.33
N LEU A 21 -7.76 -16.57 4.50
CA LEU A 21 -8.41 -17.40 3.49
C LEU A 21 -9.47 -18.37 4.06
N PRO A 22 -9.27 -19.04 5.21
CA PRO A 22 -10.30 -19.89 5.80
C PRO A 22 -11.59 -19.13 6.14
N LEU A 23 -11.45 -17.91 6.66
CA LEU A 23 -12.59 -17.05 6.97
C LEU A 23 -13.30 -16.59 5.68
N LEU A 24 -12.55 -16.15 4.67
CA LEU A 24 -13.12 -15.76 3.37
C LEU A 24 -13.86 -16.92 2.70
N THR A 25 -13.31 -18.14 2.80
CA THR A 25 -13.95 -19.36 2.28
C THR A 25 -15.24 -19.69 3.02
N THR A 26 -15.25 -19.51 4.35
CA THR A 26 -16.45 -19.70 5.18
C THR A 26 -17.54 -18.70 4.79
N LEU A 27 -17.19 -17.42 4.66
CA LEU A 27 -18.11 -16.37 4.21
C LEU A 27 -18.65 -16.63 2.81
N TYR A 28 -17.80 -17.12 1.89
CA TYR A 28 -18.24 -17.55 0.56
C TYR A 28 -19.30 -18.66 0.64
N GLY A 29 -19.07 -19.69 1.46
CA GLY A 29 -20.01 -20.79 1.66
C GLY A 29 -21.35 -20.32 2.24
N VAL A 30 -21.31 -19.44 3.26
CA VAL A 30 -22.52 -18.85 3.86
C VAL A 30 -23.30 -18.02 2.85
N ASN A 31 -22.63 -17.21 2.03
CA ASN A 31 -23.30 -16.43 0.99
C ASN A 31 -23.99 -17.33 -0.05
N CYS A 32 -23.35 -18.43 -0.46
CA CYS A 32 -23.96 -19.40 -1.36
C CYS A 32 -25.18 -20.10 -0.72
N LEU A 33 -25.08 -20.46 0.56
CA LEU A 33 -26.17 -21.06 1.32
C LEU A 33 -27.35 -20.09 1.46
N MET A 34 -27.09 -18.83 1.79
CA MET A 34 -28.12 -17.80 1.90
C MET A 34 -28.82 -17.58 0.55
N ALA A 35 -28.07 -17.48 -0.54
CA ALA A 35 -28.65 -17.35 -1.87
C ALA A 35 -29.54 -18.54 -2.23
N HIS A 36 -29.17 -19.77 -1.81
CA HIS A 36 -29.97 -20.96 -2.05
C HIS A 36 -31.32 -20.96 -1.32
N TYR A 37 -31.37 -20.48 -0.07
CA TYR A 37 -32.58 -20.55 0.75
C TYR A 37 -33.46 -19.30 0.71
N PHE A 38 -32.89 -18.12 0.49
CA PHE A 38 -33.62 -16.85 0.65
C PHE A 38 -33.96 -16.14 -0.65
N ILE A 39 -33.43 -16.60 -1.80
CA ILE A 39 -33.63 -15.90 -3.07
C ILE A 39 -34.20 -16.84 -4.12
N GLU A 40 -35.50 -16.67 -4.40
CA GLU A 40 -36.18 -17.38 -5.47
C GLU A 40 -35.77 -16.83 -6.85
N GLY A 41 -35.69 -17.70 -7.85
CA GLY A 41 -35.40 -17.33 -9.23
C GLY A 41 -33.92 -17.10 -9.57
N ILE A 42 -32.98 -17.29 -8.63
CA ILE A 42 -31.55 -17.23 -8.92
C ILE A 42 -31.01 -18.60 -9.36
N ASN A 43 -30.23 -18.60 -10.44
CA ASN A 43 -29.38 -19.74 -10.79
C ASN A 43 -28.16 -19.79 -9.84
N ILE A 44 -28.26 -20.63 -8.80
CA ILE A 44 -27.25 -20.76 -7.75
C ILE A 44 -25.87 -21.15 -8.30
N GLN A 45 -25.82 -21.97 -9.35
CA GLN A 45 -24.57 -22.43 -9.95
C GLN A 45 -23.80 -21.24 -10.55
N MET A 46 -24.50 -20.40 -11.32
CA MET A 46 -23.92 -19.19 -11.91
C MET A 46 -23.55 -18.16 -10.85
N PHE A 47 -24.37 -18.02 -9.80
CA PHE A 47 -24.07 -17.14 -8.66
C PHE A 47 -22.77 -17.56 -7.95
N ALA A 48 -22.68 -18.83 -7.56
CA ALA A 48 -21.51 -19.37 -6.88
C ALA A 48 -20.23 -19.25 -7.74
N LEU A 49 -20.33 -19.54 -9.04
CA LEU A 49 -19.22 -19.42 -9.98
C LEU A 49 -18.77 -17.97 -10.16
N SER A 50 -19.72 -17.03 -10.29
CA SER A 50 -19.42 -15.60 -10.41
C SER A 50 -18.74 -15.05 -9.16
N LEU A 51 -19.23 -15.45 -7.98
CA LEU A 51 -18.65 -15.06 -6.70
C LEU A 51 -17.23 -15.64 -6.54
N GLY A 52 -17.02 -16.89 -6.95
CA GLY A 52 -15.70 -17.54 -6.93
C GLY A 52 -14.71 -16.85 -7.86
N PHE A 53 -15.15 -16.50 -9.08
CA PHE A 53 -14.33 -15.75 -10.03
C PHE A 53 -13.96 -14.36 -9.51
N MET A 54 -14.90 -13.65 -8.90
CA MET A 54 -14.63 -12.34 -8.28
C MET A 54 -13.62 -12.45 -7.14
N LEU A 55 -13.73 -13.49 -6.29
CA LEU A 55 -12.76 -13.73 -5.22
C LEU A 55 -11.36 -14.02 -5.77
N ILE A 56 -11.24 -14.88 -6.78
CA ILE A 56 -9.96 -15.17 -7.45
C ILE A 56 -9.38 -13.89 -8.05
N ALA A 57 -10.18 -13.13 -8.81
CA ALA A 57 -9.76 -11.89 -9.42
C ALA A 57 -9.28 -10.87 -8.38
N PHE A 58 -9.97 -10.77 -7.23
CA PHE A 58 -9.58 -9.92 -6.12
C PHE A 58 -8.22 -10.34 -5.52
N VAL A 59 -8.03 -11.62 -5.19
CA VAL A 59 -6.77 -12.13 -4.65
C VAL A 59 -5.61 -11.94 -5.66
N CYS A 60 -5.84 -12.23 -6.94
CA CYS A 60 -4.86 -11.96 -7.98
C CYS A 60 -4.51 -10.47 -8.10
N GLY A 61 -5.51 -9.59 -8.00
CA GLY A 61 -5.30 -8.14 -8.01
C GLY A 61 -4.42 -7.66 -6.85
N LEU A 62 -4.68 -8.16 -5.63
CA LEU A 62 -3.83 -7.88 -4.47
C LEU A 62 -2.41 -8.41 -4.65
N PHE A 63 -2.25 -9.64 -5.14
CA PHE A 63 -0.94 -10.22 -5.43
C PHE A 63 -0.14 -9.40 -6.45
N VAL A 64 -0.79 -8.97 -7.55
CA VAL A 64 -0.17 -8.10 -8.56
C VAL A 64 0.21 -6.75 -7.95
N TYR A 65 -0.68 -6.17 -7.15
CA TYR A 65 -0.38 -4.92 -6.45
C TYR A 65 0.86 -5.07 -5.55
N ASP A 66 0.93 -6.10 -4.72
CA ASP A 66 2.06 -6.28 -3.80
C ASP A 66 3.36 -6.60 -4.54
N LYS A 67 3.29 -7.45 -5.56
CA LYS A 67 4.47 -7.85 -6.33
C LYS A 67 5.08 -6.70 -7.13
N TYR A 68 4.26 -5.80 -7.66
CA TYR A 68 4.73 -4.82 -8.64
C TYR A 68 4.57 -3.34 -8.23
N HIS A 69 3.89 -3.04 -7.12
CA HIS A 69 3.85 -1.70 -6.57
C HIS A 69 4.99 -1.52 -5.58
N HIS A 70 6.03 -0.83 -6.02
CA HIS A 70 7.25 -0.63 -5.27
C HIS A 70 7.36 0.81 -4.78
N VAL A 71 7.84 0.95 -3.54
CA VAL A 71 8.22 2.24 -2.98
C VAL A 71 9.69 2.18 -2.61
N LEU A 72 10.50 2.92 -3.37
CA LEU A 72 11.94 3.01 -3.20
C LEU A 72 12.30 4.36 -2.58
N LEU A 73 13.20 4.33 -1.61
CA LEU A 73 13.70 5.50 -0.91
C LEU A 73 15.13 5.76 -1.38
N TYR A 74 15.36 6.94 -1.95
CA TYR A 74 16.68 7.46 -2.31
C TYR A 74 17.05 8.59 -1.33
N ASP A 75 18.21 9.20 -1.50
CA ASP A 75 18.73 10.24 -0.59
C ASP A 75 17.88 11.52 -0.61
N GLN A 76 17.41 11.92 -1.80
CA GLN A 76 16.69 13.19 -2.01
C GLN A 76 15.20 13.04 -2.30
N TYR A 77 14.75 11.83 -2.63
CA TYR A 77 13.38 11.59 -3.04
C TYR A 77 12.93 10.18 -2.76
N MET A 78 11.62 10.01 -2.71
CA MET A 78 10.95 8.72 -2.75
C MET A 78 10.38 8.50 -4.15
N LEU A 79 10.54 7.30 -4.68
CA LEU A 79 9.95 6.85 -5.93
C LEU A 79 8.87 5.82 -5.65
N ILE A 80 7.64 6.15 -6.01
CA ILE A 80 6.52 5.20 -6.03
C ILE A 80 6.32 4.78 -7.47
N TYR A 81 6.44 3.49 -7.79
CA TYR A 81 6.20 3.02 -9.14
C TYR A 81 5.40 1.71 -9.17
N PHE A 82 4.57 1.58 -10.19
CA PHE A 82 3.76 0.42 -10.47
C PHE A 82 4.08 -0.11 -11.86
N GLN A 83 4.83 -1.21 -11.91
CA GLN A 83 5.41 -1.73 -13.15
C GLN A 83 4.39 -2.10 -14.23
N PRO A 84 3.25 -2.78 -13.95
CA PRO A 84 2.29 -3.21 -14.97
C PRO A 84 1.71 -2.08 -15.82
N LEU A 85 1.58 -0.88 -15.26
CA LEU A 85 1.00 0.27 -15.96
C LEU A 85 2.05 1.34 -16.29
N GLY A 86 3.33 1.07 -16.00
CA GLY A 86 4.42 2.03 -16.21
C GLY A 86 4.28 3.33 -15.39
N PHE A 87 3.40 3.36 -14.39
CA PHE A 87 3.19 4.55 -13.58
C PHE A 87 4.36 4.71 -12.62
N ALA A 88 5.02 5.87 -12.69
CA ALA A 88 6.09 6.24 -11.78
C ALA A 88 5.85 7.67 -11.28
N LYS A 89 6.03 7.86 -9.97
CA LYS A 89 5.87 9.14 -9.32
C LYS A 89 7.05 9.39 -8.38
N LYS A 90 7.85 10.39 -8.75
CA LYS A 90 8.98 10.89 -7.96
C LYS A 90 8.48 11.98 -7.00
N ILE A 91 8.78 11.85 -5.71
CA ILE A 91 8.36 12.78 -4.66
C ILE A 91 9.63 13.24 -3.92
N PRO A 92 10.11 14.47 -4.18
CA PRO A 92 11.19 15.05 -3.41
C PRO A 92 10.82 15.16 -1.93
N TYR A 93 11.76 14.86 -1.02
CA TYR A 93 11.47 14.98 0.42
C TYR A 93 11.20 16.42 0.85
N SER A 94 11.81 17.39 0.17
CA SER A 94 11.54 18.82 0.38
C SER A 94 10.08 19.20 0.13
N ASN A 95 9.35 18.44 -0.70
CA ASN A 95 7.93 18.66 -0.95
C ASN A 95 7.02 18.00 0.10
N ILE A 96 7.55 17.15 0.97
CA ILE A 96 6.78 16.48 2.02
C ILE A 96 6.62 17.44 3.20
N SER A 97 5.37 17.71 3.56
CA SER A 97 5.01 18.48 4.74
C SER A 97 5.00 17.60 5.98
N LYS A 98 4.29 16.47 5.92
CA LYS A 98 4.11 15.54 7.04
C LYS A 98 3.81 14.12 6.54
N VAL A 99 4.35 13.12 7.23
CA VAL A 99 3.96 11.72 7.08
C VAL A 99 3.06 11.31 8.24
N LEU A 100 1.95 10.65 7.94
CA LEU A 100 0.98 10.15 8.92
C LEU A 100 0.86 8.63 8.78
N THR A 101 0.71 7.96 9.91
CA THR A 101 0.44 6.53 10.01
C THR A 101 -0.33 6.28 11.31
N VAL A 102 -0.76 5.03 11.52
CA VAL A 102 -1.31 4.57 12.80
C VAL A 102 -0.31 4.81 13.93
N SER A 103 -0.79 5.17 15.12
CA SER A 103 0.05 5.44 16.29
C SER A 103 0.63 4.18 16.91
N GLU A 104 -0.09 3.07 16.80
CA GLU A 104 0.27 1.78 17.38
C GLU A 104 1.17 0.97 16.45
N GLU A 105 2.00 0.12 17.05
CA GLU A 105 2.86 -0.78 16.30
C GLU A 105 2.01 -1.90 15.68
N THR A 106 2.00 -1.95 14.36
CA THR A 106 1.21 -2.90 13.56
C THR A 106 2.13 -3.57 12.55
N GLN A 107 1.79 -4.80 12.17
CA GLN A 107 2.60 -5.57 11.20
C GLN A 107 2.61 -4.92 9.82
N PHE A 108 1.48 -4.34 9.41
CA PHE A 108 1.35 -3.55 8.19
C PHE A 108 0.24 -2.50 8.35
N SER A 109 0.37 -1.36 7.65
CA SER A 109 -0.71 -0.36 7.54
C SER A 109 -0.50 0.54 6.32
N SER A 110 -1.22 1.65 6.24
CA SER A 110 -1.04 2.66 5.20
C SER A 110 -0.25 3.86 5.72
N LEU A 111 0.62 4.42 4.87
CA LEU A 111 1.24 5.72 5.08
C LEU A 111 0.46 6.78 4.30
N LEU A 112 0.12 7.89 4.96
CA LEU A 112 -0.45 9.06 4.31
C LEU A 112 0.58 10.19 4.29
N ILE A 113 1.06 10.52 3.09
CA ILE A 113 2.10 11.52 2.86
C ILE A 113 1.43 12.81 2.41
N LYS A 114 1.44 13.82 3.28
CA LYS A 114 0.94 15.16 2.98
C LYS A 114 2.04 16.01 2.36
N LEU A 115 1.76 16.55 1.18
CA LEU A 115 2.67 17.44 0.47
C LEU A 115 2.43 18.90 0.86
N LYS A 116 3.45 19.76 0.70
CA LYS A 116 3.33 21.22 0.87
C LYS A 116 2.22 21.83 0.00
N SER A 117 1.94 21.22 -1.16
CA SER A 117 0.86 21.60 -2.08
C SER A 117 -0.56 21.27 -1.58
N LYS A 118 -0.71 20.80 -0.33
CA LYS A 118 -1.96 20.29 0.28
C LYS A 118 -2.51 19.00 -0.35
N ARG A 119 -1.88 18.48 -1.41
CA ARG A 119 -2.18 17.15 -1.94
C ARG A 119 -1.69 16.07 -0.97
N SER A 120 -2.41 14.95 -0.93
CA SER A 120 -2.02 13.79 -0.12
C SER A 120 -1.81 12.58 -1.02
N ILE A 121 -0.88 11.71 -0.63
CA ILE A 121 -0.57 10.47 -1.33
C ILE A 121 -0.63 9.36 -0.29
N SER A 122 -1.49 8.37 -0.52
CA SER A 122 -1.55 7.17 0.29
C SER A 122 -0.65 6.09 -0.31
N VAL A 123 0.13 5.44 0.56
CA VAL A 123 0.89 4.23 0.26
C VAL A 123 0.31 3.12 1.13
N HIS A 124 -0.34 2.15 0.51
CA HIS A 124 -1.03 1.07 1.21
C HIS A 124 -0.13 -0.15 1.41
N PHE A 125 -0.45 -0.93 2.46
CA PHE A 125 0.17 -2.21 2.81
C PHE A 125 1.68 -2.13 3.10
N VAL A 126 2.11 -1.07 3.75
CA VAL A 126 3.51 -0.89 4.19
C VAL A 126 3.75 -1.71 5.44
N ASP A 127 4.74 -2.61 5.40
CA ASP A 127 5.19 -3.35 6.58
C ASP A 127 5.85 -2.41 7.60
N HIS A 128 5.59 -2.64 8.88
CA HIS A 128 6.14 -1.84 9.99
C HIS A 128 6.04 -0.33 9.74
N PRO A 129 4.83 0.20 9.55
CA PRO A 129 4.60 1.54 9.00
C PRO A 129 5.12 2.65 9.94
N THR A 130 5.20 2.38 11.25
CA THR A 130 5.82 3.28 12.23
C THR A 130 7.32 3.45 12.00
N HIS A 131 8.03 2.38 11.63
CA HIS A 131 9.47 2.41 11.29
C HIS A 131 9.70 3.10 9.95
N ALA A 132 8.88 2.77 8.95
CA ALA A 132 8.91 3.45 7.65
C ALA A 132 8.68 4.96 7.79
N LYS A 133 7.73 5.38 8.64
CA LYS A 133 7.49 6.79 8.94
C LYS A 133 8.72 7.45 9.57
N LYS A 134 9.33 6.85 10.60
CA LYS A 134 10.53 7.41 11.27
C LYS A 134 11.64 7.66 10.26
N PHE A 135 11.92 6.67 9.41
CA PHE A 135 12.95 6.78 8.37
C PHE A 135 12.64 7.91 7.37
N ILE A 136 11.39 8.04 6.89
CA ILE A 136 11.03 9.12 5.97
C ILE A 136 11.11 10.49 6.67
N ASP A 137 10.67 10.60 7.92
CA ASP A 137 10.77 11.84 8.69
C ASP A 137 12.23 12.30 8.87
N GLU A 138 13.15 11.35 9.12
CA GLU A 138 14.61 11.62 9.18
C GLU A 138 15.13 12.16 7.84
N MET A 139 14.78 11.52 6.73
CA MET A 139 15.16 11.96 5.39
C MET A 139 14.61 13.36 5.05
N VAL A 140 13.37 13.64 5.45
CA VAL A 140 12.77 14.97 5.31
C VAL A 140 13.53 16.00 6.15
N GLY A 141 13.94 15.66 7.36
CA GLY A 141 14.76 16.52 8.23
C GLY A 141 16.11 16.87 7.61
N ILE A 142 16.86 15.87 7.16
CA ILE A 142 18.19 16.05 6.53
C ILE A 142 18.11 16.95 5.29
N ASN A 143 17.12 16.72 4.42
CA ASN A 143 16.97 17.49 3.20
C ASN A 143 16.58 18.96 3.47
N ARG A 144 15.77 19.23 4.50
CA ARG A 144 15.44 20.61 4.91
C ARG A 144 16.66 21.37 5.43
N LEU A 145 17.47 20.74 6.29
CA LEU A 145 18.70 21.35 6.80
C LEU A 145 19.68 21.67 5.67
N THR A 146 19.74 20.80 4.66
CA THR A 146 20.60 21.00 3.50
C THR A 146 20.16 22.22 2.68
N GLU A 147 18.85 22.35 2.39
CA GLU A 147 18.29 23.54 1.73
C GLU A 147 18.61 24.83 2.49
N ASP A 148 18.39 24.86 3.81
CA ASP A 148 18.62 26.05 4.64
C ASP A 148 20.09 26.50 4.67
N VAL A 149 21.05 25.56 4.55
CA VAL A 149 22.49 25.86 4.51
C VAL A 149 22.88 26.45 3.16
N PHE A 150 22.37 25.89 2.06
CA PHE A 150 22.65 26.41 0.72
C PHE A 150 22.01 27.79 0.49
N ASP A 151 20.80 28.03 1.00
CA ASP A 151 20.13 29.33 0.88
C ASP A 151 20.81 30.44 1.69
N LYS A 152 21.53 30.10 2.77
CA LYS A 152 22.33 31.07 3.55
C LYS A 152 23.71 31.35 2.97
N ALA A 153 24.19 30.48 2.07
CA ALA A 153 25.51 30.59 1.45
C ALA A 153 25.47 31.30 0.09
N ALA A 154 24.27 31.47 -0.50
CA ALA A 154 24.01 32.20 -1.73
C ALA A 154 23.67 33.68 -1.45
#